data_AF-A0A972XUN4-F1
#
_entry.id   AF-A0A972XUN4-F1
#
_cell.length_a   1.000
_cell.length_b   1.000
_cell.length_c   1.000
_cell.angle_alpha   90.00
_cell.angle_beta   90.00
_cell.angle_gamma   90.00
#
_symmetry.space_group_name_H-M   'P 1'
#
loop_
_entity.id
_entity.type
_entity.pdbx_description
1 polymer ?
#
loop_
_entity_poly.entity_id
_entity_poly.type
_entity_poly.pdbx_seq_one_letter_code
_entity_poly.pdbx_strand_id
1 'polypeptide(L)'
;MLQLDLEVVAVNGQPTLKGSGRSIAEIVRESHESGLDFALKVSQCTEQLTREQFFSLLIYCAEQRCTKAKLVCCGCSLHTRQFGIASIDDWIRQFKLVITQDTGLEISGLGEGTKIISSLAWLQNNW
;
A
#
# COMPACT_ATOMS: atom_id res chain seq x y z
N MET A 1 18.64 17.67 5.87
CA MET A 1 17.89 16.48 6.32
C MET A 1 16.45 16.93 6.45
N LEU A 2 15.56 16.57 5.51
CA LEU A 2 14.15 16.97 5.59
C LEU A 2 13.52 16.21 6.77
N GLN A 3 13.29 16.94 7.85
CA GLN A 3 12.62 16.45 9.04
C GLN A 3 11.13 16.33 8.68
N LEU A 4 10.54 15.15 8.89
CA LEU A 4 9.09 14.99 8.79
C LEU A 4 8.49 15.77 9.97
N ASP A 5 8.04 17.00 9.75
CA ASP A 5 7.01 17.64 10.61
C ASP A 5 5.64 16.99 10.34
N LEU A 6 5.63 15.67 10.16
CA LEU A 6 4.47 14.85 9.92
C LEU A 6 4.60 13.64 10.84
N GLU A 7 3.65 13.51 11.76
CA GLU A 7 3.61 12.38 12.67
C GLU A 7 2.92 11.20 11.95
N VAL A 8 3.64 10.09 11.81
CA VAL A 8 3.12 8.83 11.25
C VAL A 8 2.81 7.88 12.40
N VAL A 9 1.58 7.40 12.47
CA VAL A 9 1.10 6.47 13.49
C VAL A 9 0.78 5.11 12.88
N ALA A 10 0.78 4.07 13.71
CA ALA A 10 0.37 2.73 13.31
C ALA A 10 -1.15 2.57 13.47
N VAL A 11 -1.86 2.30 12.38
CA VAL A 11 -3.28 1.93 12.41
C VAL A 11 -3.43 0.58 11.70
N ASN A 12 -3.87 -0.45 12.44
CA ASN A 12 -3.98 -1.83 11.93
C ASN A 12 -2.69 -2.35 11.27
N GLY A 13 -1.52 -1.98 11.82
CA GLY A 13 -0.20 -2.37 11.28
C GLY A 13 0.28 -1.56 10.07
N GLN A 14 -0.54 -0.62 9.57
CA GLN A 14 -0.17 0.25 8.46
C GLN A 14 0.33 1.61 8.96
N PRO A 15 1.28 2.24 8.25
CA PRO A 15 1.68 3.62 8.52
C PRO A 15 0.58 4.57 8.01
N THR A 16 0.06 5.39 8.92
CA THR A 16 -1.04 6.32 8.69
C THR A 16 -0.63 7.71 9.13
N LEU A 17 -0.99 8.72 8.34
CA LEU A 17 -0.72 10.11 8.69
C LEU A 17 -1.64 10.54 9.86
N LYS A 18 -1.05 11.02 10.96
CA LYS A 18 -1.81 11.49 12.12
C LYS A 18 -2.66 12.70 11.73
N GLY A 19 -3.92 12.70 12.15
CA GLY A 19 -4.85 13.81 11.90
C GLY A 19 -5.66 13.69 10.60
N SER A 20 -5.18 12.98 9.57
CA SER A 20 -5.97 12.73 8.35
C SER A 20 -6.69 11.39 8.34
N GLY A 21 -6.15 10.38 9.05
CA GLY A 21 -6.69 9.01 9.03
C GLY A 21 -6.38 8.23 7.74
N ARG A 22 -5.74 8.86 6.73
CA ARG A 22 -5.30 8.17 5.50
C ARG A 22 -3.97 7.47 5.71
N SER A 23 -3.89 6.25 5.20
CA SER A 23 -2.64 5.50 5.12
C SER A 23 -1.66 6.21 4.18
N ILE A 24 -0.36 6.03 4.42
CA ILE A 24 0.66 6.52 3.48
C ILE A 24 0.47 5.87 2.09
N ALA A 25 -0.04 4.64 2.05
CA ALA A 25 -0.32 3.91 0.81
C ALA A 25 -1.32 4.65 -0.09
N GLU A 26 -2.37 5.25 0.48
CA GLU A 26 -3.40 5.96 -0.27
C GLU A 26 -2.83 7.24 -0.91
N ILE A 27 -2.03 8.00 -0.16
CA ILE A 27 -1.42 9.25 -0.65
C ILE A 27 -0.39 8.96 -1.77
N VAL A 28 0.45 7.93 -1.55
CA VAL A 28 1.47 7.53 -2.54
C VAL A 28 0.83 6.95 -3.80
N ARG A 29 -0.24 6.16 -3.66
CA ARG A 29 -0.95 5.59 -4.81
C ARG A 29 -1.55 6.68 -5.70
N GLU A 30 -2.18 7.69 -5.11
CA GLU A 30 -2.71 8.83 -5.85
C GLU A 30 -1.61 9.55 -6.66
N SER A 31 -0.41 9.64 -6.10
CA SER A 31 0.77 10.18 -6.78
C SER A 31 1.19 9.35 -8.00
N HIS A 32 1.05 8.02 -7.95
CA HIS A 32 1.35 7.11 -9.05
C HIS A 32 0.27 7.10 -10.12
N GLU A 33 -1.00 7.15 -9.74
CA GLU A 33 -2.14 6.99 -10.65
C GLU A 33 -2.51 8.29 -11.36
N SER A 34 -2.46 9.41 -10.65
CA SER A 34 -2.95 10.71 -11.15
C SER A 34 -1.84 11.75 -11.36
N GLY A 35 -0.60 11.42 -11.01
CA GLY A 35 0.57 12.29 -11.11
C GLY A 35 0.76 13.22 -9.91
N LEU A 36 2.00 13.71 -9.76
CA LEU A 36 2.45 14.44 -8.56
C LEU A 36 1.69 15.75 -8.31
N ASP A 37 1.42 16.54 -9.34
CA ASP A 37 0.77 17.85 -9.16
C ASP A 37 -0.70 17.68 -8.72
N PHE A 38 -1.39 16.67 -9.25
CA PHE A 38 -2.75 16.35 -8.85
C PHE A 38 -2.77 15.84 -7.40
N ALA A 39 -1.91 14.87 -7.07
CA ALA A 39 -1.83 14.31 -5.73
C ALA A 39 -1.44 15.36 -4.68
N LEU A 40 -0.54 16.29 -5.00
CA LEU A 40 -0.21 17.42 -4.13
C LEU A 40 -1.44 18.30 -3.88
N LYS A 41 -2.19 18.63 -4.95
CA LYS A 41 -3.39 19.47 -4.83
C LYS A 41 -4.46 18.79 -3.97
N VAL A 42 -4.69 17.49 -4.17
CA VAL A 42 -5.62 16.73 -3.32
C VAL A 42 -5.13 16.75 -1.88
N SER A 43 -3.86 16.44 -1.65
CA SER A 43 -3.30 16.38 -0.29
C SER A 43 -3.34 17.72 0.45
N GLN A 44 -3.20 18.84 -0.28
CA GLN A 44 -3.41 20.19 0.24
C GLN A 44 -4.85 20.43 0.67
N CYS A 45 -5.82 19.90 -0.07
CA CYS A 45 -7.24 20.05 0.23
C CYS A 45 -7.71 19.14 1.37
N THR A 46 -7.24 17.88 1.41
CA THR A 46 -7.78 16.86 2.31
C THR A 46 -6.97 16.72 3.60
N GLU A 47 -5.64 16.86 3.53
CA GLU A 47 -4.74 16.72 4.67
C GLU A 47 -4.04 18.02 5.07
N GLN A 48 -4.29 19.11 4.33
CA GLN A 48 -3.65 20.41 4.55
C GLN A 48 -2.12 20.34 4.47
N LEU A 49 -1.58 19.39 3.69
CA LEU A 49 -0.14 19.23 3.55
C LEU A 49 0.49 20.37 2.78
N THR A 50 1.61 20.90 3.27
CA THR A 50 2.47 21.73 2.44
C THR A 50 3.15 20.89 1.36
N ARG A 51 3.74 21.55 0.35
CA ARG A 51 4.52 20.89 -0.69
C ARG A 51 5.69 20.10 -0.09
N GLU A 52 6.38 20.68 0.87
CA GLU A 52 7.54 20.10 1.55
C GLU A 52 7.15 18.85 2.35
N GLN A 53 6.01 18.92 3.05
CA GLN A 53 5.43 17.80 3.79
C GLN A 53 5.04 16.65 2.86
N PHE A 54 4.39 16.95 1.73
CA PHE A 54 4.05 15.96 0.71
C PHE A 54 5.29 15.26 0.15
N PHE A 55 6.33 16.00 -0.23
CA PHE A 55 7.58 15.38 -0.71
C PHE A 55 8.30 14.59 0.39
N SER A 56 8.22 15.03 1.65
CA SER A 56 8.77 14.27 2.78
C SER A 56 8.07 12.92 2.99
N LEU A 57 6.76 12.84 2.71
CA LEU A 57 6.01 11.58 2.69
C LEU A 57 6.46 10.65 1.56
N LEU A 58 6.69 11.18 0.37
CA LEU A 58 7.21 10.39 -0.75
C LEU A 58 8.62 9.86 -0.45
N ILE A 59 9.48 10.68 0.17
CA ILE A 59 10.80 10.27 0.64
C ILE A 59 10.68 9.19 1.72
N TYR A 60 9.78 9.34 2.68
CA TYR A 60 9.51 8.32 3.71
C TYR A 60 9.19 6.95 3.08
N CYS A 61 8.35 6.94 2.03
CA CYS A 61 7.99 5.74 1.29
C CYS A 61 9.18 5.17 0.51
N ALA A 62 9.88 6.00 -0.26
CA ALA A 62 11.00 5.58 -1.10
C ALA A 62 12.16 5.00 -0.29
N GLU A 63 12.43 5.55 0.89
CA GLU A 63 13.45 5.06 1.82
C GLU A 63 12.98 3.90 2.70
N GLN A 64 11.75 3.42 2.51
CA GLN A 64 11.15 2.32 3.28
C GLN A 64 11.26 2.52 4.80
N ARG A 65 11.12 3.77 5.27
CA ARG A 65 11.27 4.09 6.71
C ARG A 65 10.25 3.34 7.59
N CYS A 66 9.11 2.95 7.02
CA CYS A 66 8.10 2.10 7.66
C CYS A 66 8.67 0.75 8.15
N THR A 67 9.61 0.15 7.41
CA THR A 67 10.19 -1.16 7.75
C THR A 67 10.97 -1.14 9.06
N LYS A 68 11.67 -0.03 9.36
CA LYS A 68 12.38 0.16 10.64
C LYS A 68 11.42 0.15 11.84
N ALA A 69 10.19 0.62 11.62
CA ALA A 69 9.12 0.61 12.61
C ALA A 69 8.29 -0.70 12.60
N LYS A 70 8.67 -1.70 11.80
CA LYS A 70 7.90 -2.94 11.56
C LYS A 70 6.46 -2.67 11.10
N LEU A 71 6.25 -1.58 10.37
CA LEU A 71 4.99 -1.23 9.73
C LEU A 71 5.10 -1.48 8.22
N VAL A 72 3.99 -1.84 7.59
CA VAL A 72 3.92 -2.06 6.14
C VAL A 72 2.56 -1.63 5.63
N CYS A 73 2.53 -0.90 4.50
CA CYS A 73 1.28 -0.61 3.80
C CYS A 73 0.73 -1.87 3.11
N CYS A 74 -0.59 -2.06 3.09
CA CYS A 74 -1.20 -3.05 2.21
C CYS A 74 -0.83 -2.75 0.74
N GLY A 75 -0.45 -3.78 -0.03
CA GLY A 75 -0.03 -3.62 -1.43
C GLY A 75 1.31 -2.89 -1.63
N CYS A 76 2.17 -2.78 -0.60
CA CYS A 76 3.47 -2.14 -0.75
C CYS A 76 4.38 -2.94 -1.71
N SER A 77 4.53 -2.45 -2.94
CA SER A 77 5.34 -3.10 -3.98
C SER A 77 6.81 -3.28 -3.57
N LEU A 78 7.36 -2.37 -2.76
CA LEU A 78 8.72 -2.51 -2.25
C LEU A 78 8.85 -3.66 -1.24
N HIS A 79 7.82 -3.89 -0.44
CA HIS A 79 7.80 -4.99 0.53
C HIS A 79 7.53 -6.33 -0.15
N THR A 80 6.52 -6.42 -1.00
CA THR A 80 6.16 -7.68 -1.70
C THR A 80 7.30 -8.18 -2.57
N ARG A 81 8.06 -7.27 -3.22
CA ARG A 81 9.28 -7.61 -3.97
C ARG A 81 10.38 -8.25 -3.11
N GLN A 82 10.48 -7.94 -1.82
CA GLN A 82 11.46 -8.61 -0.93
C GLN A 82 11.15 -10.10 -0.75
N PHE A 83 9.89 -10.50 -0.95
CA PHE A 83 9.45 -11.89 -0.94
C PHE A 83 9.38 -12.50 -2.34
N GLY A 84 9.93 -11.84 -3.36
CA GLY A 84 9.88 -12.30 -4.75
C GLY A 84 8.52 -12.15 -5.42
N ILE A 85 7.62 -11.35 -4.83
CA ILE A 85 6.26 -11.14 -5.34
C ILE A 85 6.22 -9.81 -6.10
N ALA A 86 6.44 -9.84 -7.41
CA ALA A 86 6.47 -8.62 -8.24
C ALA A 86 5.11 -8.34 -8.90
N SER A 87 4.24 -9.33 -8.95
CA SER A 87 2.95 -9.29 -9.65
C SER A 87 1.88 -10.09 -8.90
N ILE A 88 0.61 -9.88 -9.29
CA ILE A 88 -0.51 -10.71 -8.83
C ILE A 88 -0.29 -12.17 -9.23
N ASP A 89 0.28 -12.44 -10.42
CA ASP A 89 0.61 -13.80 -10.85
C ASP A 89 1.61 -14.47 -9.90
N ASP A 90 2.63 -13.74 -9.44
CA ASP A 90 3.60 -14.25 -8.45
C ASP A 90 2.94 -14.50 -7.09
N TRP A 91 1.98 -13.67 -6.72
CA TRP A 91 1.20 -13.86 -5.50
C TRP A 91 0.32 -15.11 -5.60
N ILE A 92 -0.41 -15.27 -6.69
CA ILE A 92 -1.27 -16.44 -6.94
C ILE A 92 -0.44 -17.73 -6.98
N ARG A 93 0.76 -17.69 -7.56
CA ARG A 93 1.66 -18.84 -7.66
C ARG A 93 2.09 -19.42 -6.31
N GLN A 94 1.99 -18.68 -5.21
CA GLN A 94 2.29 -19.21 -3.87
C GLN A 94 1.22 -20.15 -3.34
N PHE A 95 0.01 -20.09 -3.89
CA PHE A 95 -1.11 -20.90 -3.45
C PHE A 95 -1.41 -22.01 -4.45
N LYS A 96 -1.98 -23.12 -3.97
CA LYS A 96 -2.55 -24.14 -4.86
C LYS A 96 -3.86 -23.64 -5.46
N LEU A 97 -4.66 -22.95 -4.65
CA LEU A 97 -5.99 -22.47 -5.04
C LEU A 97 -6.30 -21.13 -4.36
N VAL A 98 -6.81 -20.16 -5.12
CA VAL A 98 -7.37 -18.91 -4.60
C VAL A 98 -8.86 -18.88 -4.91
N ILE A 99 -9.70 -18.64 -3.91
CA ILE A 99 -11.17 -18.63 -4.04
C ILE A 99 -11.72 -17.27 -3.65
N THR A 100 -12.55 -16.68 -4.51
CA THR A 100 -13.28 -15.45 -4.19
C THR A 100 -14.61 -15.77 -3.50
N GLN A 101 -14.92 -15.07 -2.40
CA GLN A 101 -16.17 -15.30 -1.66
C GLN A 101 -17.39 -14.74 -2.39
N ASP A 102 -17.23 -13.65 -3.12
CA ASP A 102 -18.33 -12.93 -3.79
C ASP A 102 -18.89 -13.69 -5.00
N THR A 103 -18.03 -14.35 -5.78
CA THR A 103 -18.42 -15.06 -7.01
C THR A 103 -18.15 -16.56 -6.97
N GLY A 104 -17.39 -17.05 -5.99
CA GLY A 104 -16.93 -18.43 -5.95
C GLY A 104 -15.89 -18.75 -7.03
N LEU A 105 -15.29 -17.73 -7.65
CA LEU A 105 -14.26 -17.92 -8.67
C LEU A 105 -13.05 -18.61 -8.05
N GLU A 106 -12.61 -19.68 -8.71
CA GLU A 106 -11.43 -20.43 -8.34
C GLU A 106 -10.28 -20.16 -9.32
N ILE A 107 -9.13 -19.73 -8.79
CA ILE A 107 -7.91 -19.51 -9.56
C ILE A 107 -6.86 -20.50 -9.08
N SER A 108 -6.41 -21.37 -9.99
CA SER A 108 -5.36 -22.35 -9.69
C SER A 108 -3.98 -21.70 -9.76
N GLY A 109 -3.16 -21.98 -8.74
CA GLY A 109 -1.74 -21.62 -8.71
C GLY A 109 -0.84 -22.86 -8.67
N LEU A 110 0.46 -22.65 -8.51
CA LEU A 110 1.48 -23.71 -8.50
C LEU A 110 1.99 -24.06 -7.11
N GLY A 111 1.54 -23.34 -6.08
CA GLY A 111 2.04 -23.47 -4.72
C GLY A 111 1.20 -24.42 -3.88
N GLU A 112 1.11 -24.12 -2.59
CA GLU A 112 0.43 -24.98 -1.61
C GLU A 112 -0.71 -24.25 -0.89
N GLY A 113 -1.66 -25.02 -0.37
CA GLY A 113 -2.78 -24.49 0.39
C GLY A 113 -3.82 -23.73 -0.42
N THR A 114 -4.90 -23.35 0.26
CA THR A 114 -6.03 -22.62 -0.31
C THR A 114 -6.15 -21.26 0.36
N LYS A 115 -6.24 -20.20 -0.44
CA LYS A 115 -6.44 -18.83 0.02
C LYS A 115 -7.85 -18.37 -0.32
N ILE A 116 -8.60 -17.95 0.68
CA ILE A 116 -9.93 -17.35 0.50
C ILE A 116 -9.78 -15.84 0.58
N ILE A 117 -10.34 -15.13 -0.40
CA ILE A 117 -10.34 -13.68 -0.51
C ILE A 117 -11.77 -13.18 -0.70
N SER A 118 -12.04 -11.94 -0.29
CA SER A 118 -13.40 -11.39 -0.36
C SER A 118 -13.87 -11.22 -1.80
N SER A 119 -13.01 -10.70 -2.69
CA SER A 119 -13.28 -10.47 -4.11
C SER A 119 -12.00 -10.23 -4.90
N LEU A 120 -12.08 -10.26 -6.24
CA LEU A 120 -10.97 -9.80 -7.09
C LEU A 120 -10.67 -8.30 -6.92
N ALA A 121 -11.69 -7.49 -6.65
CA ALA A 121 -11.51 -6.06 -6.37
C ALA A 121 -10.75 -5.83 -5.06
N TRP A 122 -11.01 -6.65 -4.03
CA TRP A 122 -10.26 -6.63 -2.79
C TRP A 122 -8.77 -6.93 -3.04
N LEU A 123 -8.46 -7.88 -3.93
CA LEU A 123 -7.11 -8.19 -4.35
C LEU A 123 -6.37 -7.02 -4.99
N GLN A 124 -7.01 -5.97 -5.50
CA GLN A 124 -6.26 -4.85 -6.08
C GLN A 124 -5.45 -4.09 -5.02
N ASN A 125 -5.89 -4.13 -3.76
CA ASN A 125 -5.40 -3.24 -2.71
C ASN A 125 -4.86 -3.97 -1.47
N ASN A 126 -4.96 -5.31 -1.41
CA ASN A 126 -4.77 -6.06 -0.15
C ASN A 126 -3.90 -7.33 -0.28
N TRP A 127 -3.16 -7.48 -1.37
CA TRP A 127 -2.22 -8.59 -1.57
C TRP A 127 -0.81 -8.26 -1.06
#